data_AF-A0A3E0M0Y9-F1
#
_entry.id   AF-A0A3E0M0Y9-F1
#
_cell.length_a   1.000
_cell.length_b   1.000
_cell.length_c   1.000
_cell.angle_alpha   90.00
_cell.angle_beta   90.00
_cell.angle_gamma   90.00
#
_symmetry.space_group_name_H-M   'P 1'
#
loop_
_entity.id
_entity.type
_entity.pdbx_description
1 polymer ?
#
loop_
_entity_poly.entity_id
_entity_poly.type
_entity_poly.pdbx_seq_one_letter_code
_entity_poly.pdbx_strand_id
1 'polypeptide(L)'
;MESFQLSPNGKVDRKVLPIPDKNPLSLTENYVAPRTAIEEVLAVIWAEILEVERVGIEDDFFLLGGHSLKAIQLISKIRQTLEIEISVRQLFNHSTISQLTQVMIKLVGNEGLLNEIAVTVQEISQLSPEEVQALLSQS
;
A
#
# COMPACT_ATOMS: atom_id res chain seq x y z
N MET A 1 -18.10 10.05 -49.94
CA MET A 1 -16.74 10.62 -50.02
C MET A 1 -16.84 12.14 -49.85
N GLU A 2 -17.29 12.65 -48.71
CA GLU A 2 -16.73 12.62 -47.32
C GLU A 2 -15.79 13.80 -47.04
N SER A 3 -16.47 14.84 -46.55
CA SER A 3 -16.10 16.02 -45.74
C SER A 3 -14.65 16.29 -45.32
N PHE A 4 -14.28 17.55 -45.59
CA PHE A 4 -13.28 18.38 -44.89
C PHE A 4 -13.55 18.55 -43.38
N GLN A 5 -12.50 18.70 -42.57
CA GLN A 5 -12.15 19.96 -41.88
C GLN A 5 -10.81 19.86 -41.14
N LEU A 6 -9.96 20.88 -41.34
CA LEU A 6 -8.66 21.10 -40.70
C LEU A 6 -8.81 21.51 -39.23
N SER A 7 -7.78 21.30 -38.41
CA SER A 7 -7.37 22.36 -37.49
C SER A 7 -5.86 22.38 -37.22
N PRO A 8 -5.33 23.57 -36.86
CA PRO A 8 -3.95 23.97 -37.10
C PRO A 8 -3.20 24.21 -35.78
N ASN A 9 -2.02 23.62 -35.60
CA ASN A 9 -0.83 24.32 -35.11
C ASN A 9 0.26 23.36 -34.67
N GLY A 10 1.48 23.86 -34.81
CA GLY A 10 2.52 23.60 -33.83
C GLY A 10 3.40 22.42 -34.15
N LYS A 11 4.22 22.59 -35.19
CA LYS A 11 5.48 21.86 -35.30
C LYS A 11 6.18 21.80 -33.93
N VAL A 12 6.57 20.61 -33.51
CA VAL A 12 7.72 20.43 -32.62
C VAL A 12 8.64 19.42 -33.28
N ASP A 13 9.86 19.87 -33.53
CA ASP A 13 10.89 19.27 -34.35
C ASP A 13 11.23 17.82 -34.00
N ARG A 14 11.08 16.94 -34.99
CA ARG A 14 11.61 15.57 -34.99
C ARG A 14 13.10 15.57 -35.39
N LYS A 15 13.94 16.22 -34.59
CA LYS A 15 15.42 16.11 -34.59
C LYS A 15 15.83 16.45 -33.17
N VAL A 16 16.21 15.52 -32.30
CA VAL A 16 17.37 14.63 -32.38
C VAL A 16 17.06 13.43 -31.49
N LEU A 17 17.19 12.22 -32.02
CA LEU A 17 17.16 10.98 -31.23
C LEU A 17 18.48 10.89 -30.43
N PRO A 18 18.46 10.86 -29.09
CA PRO A 18 19.58 10.40 -28.31
C PRO A 18 19.70 8.88 -28.48
N ILE A 19 20.94 8.42 -28.62
CA ILE A 19 21.31 7.02 -28.84
C ILE A 19 20.86 6.21 -27.61
N PRO A 20 20.20 5.04 -27.78
CA PRO A 20 19.77 4.24 -26.64
C PRO A 20 21.01 3.64 -25.96
N ASP A 21 21.37 4.19 -24.80
CA ASP A 21 22.26 3.52 -23.88
C ASP A 21 21.63 2.19 -23.47
N LYS A 22 22.38 1.12 -23.65
CA LYS A 22 21.96 -0.25 -23.34
C LYS A 22 21.91 -0.44 -21.83
N ASN A 23 20.86 0.05 -21.18
CA ASN A 23 20.51 -0.31 -19.81
C ASN A 23 19.03 -0.74 -19.78
N PRO A 24 18.69 -2.03 -19.54
CA PRO A 24 17.35 -2.55 -19.84
C PRO A 24 16.18 -2.01 -19.01
N LEU A 25 16.40 -1.14 -18.01
CA LEU A 25 15.36 -0.77 -17.03
C LEU A 25 15.56 0.67 -16.52
N SER A 26 15.39 1.69 -17.38
CA SER A 26 15.19 3.06 -16.88
C SER A 26 13.74 3.22 -16.42
N LEU A 27 13.46 2.76 -15.19
CA LEU A 27 12.22 3.01 -14.42
C LEU A 27 12.13 4.47 -13.92
N THR A 28 12.48 5.45 -14.75
CA THR A 28 12.79 6.81 -14.28
C THR A 28 11.84 7.92 -14.73
N GLU A 29 10.73 7.63 -15.40
CA GLU A 29 9.81 8.72 -15.75
C GLU A 29 8.85 9.12 -14.62
N ASN A 30 8.60 8.28 -13.60
CA ASN A 30 7.65 8.60 -12.51
C ASN A 30 8.04 8.06 -11.12
N TYR A 31 9.32 8.10 -10.73
CA TYR A 31 9.70 7.71 -9.37
C TYR A 31 9.05 8.65 -8.32
N VAL A 32 8.29 8.08 -7.39
CA VAL A 32 7.72 8.80 -6.24
C VAL A 32 8.32 8.23 -4.96
N ALA A 33 9.00 9.08 -4.19
CA ALA A 33 9.64 8.66 -2.94
C ALA A 33 8.61 8.31 -1.85
N PRO A 34 8.95 7.37 -0.93
CA PRO A 34 8.25 7.18 0.32
C PRO A 34 8.07 8.49 1.09
N ARG A 35 6.89 8.67 1.68
CA ARG A 35 6.46 9.87 2.41
C ARG A 35 6.28 9.57 3.90
N THR A 36 6.13 8.31 4.26
CA THR A 36 5.91 7.84 5.64
C THR A 36 6.84 6.69 6.00
N ALA A 37 7.05 6.47 7.30
CA ALA A 37 7.90 5.38 7.79
C ALA A 37 7.39 3.98 7.34
N ILE A 38 6.07 3.79 7.25
CA ILE A 38 5.50 2.52 6.75
C ILE A 38 5.85 2.33 5.27
N GLU A 39 5.71 3.37 4.46
CA GLU A 39 6.08 3.31 3.04
C GLU A 39 7.58 3.07 2.84
N GLU A 40 8.44 3.65 3.69
CA GLU A 40 9.88 3.41 3.66
C GLU A 40 10.21 1.93 3.93
N VAL A 41 9.63 1.36 4.99
CA VAL A 41 9.82 -0.05 5.32
C VAL A 41 9.33 -0.95 4.17
N LEU A 42 8.17 -0.65 3.59
CA LEU A 42 7.63 -1.42 2.47
C LEU A 42 8.50 -1.31 1.22
N ALA A 43 9.02 -0.12 0.91
CA ALA A 43 9.90 0.08 -0.22
C ALA A 43 11.18 -0.76 -0.08
N VAL A 44 11.75 -0.85 1.12
CA VAL A 44 12.90 -1.72 1.42
C VAL A 44 12.52 -3.19 1.24
N ILE A 45 11.43 -3.65 1.84
CA ILE A 45 10.99 -5.05 1.73
C ILE A 45 10.71 -5.42 0.26
N TRP A 46 10.09 -4.53 -0.51
CA TRP A 46 9.82 -4.76 -1.93
C TRP A 46 11.10 -4.82 -2.75
N ALA A 47 12.03 -3.88 -2.55
CA ALA A 47 13.31 -3.87 -3.24
C ALA A 47 14.08 -5.19 -3.01
N GLU A 48 14.11 -5.68 -1.77
CA GLU A 48 14.75 -6.95 -1.43
C GLU A 48 14.09 -8.17 -2.10
N ILE A 49 12.76 -8.23 -2.16
CA ILE A 49 12.02 -9.37 -2.73
C ILE A 49 12.00 -9.35 -4.25
N LEU A 50 11.91 -8.15 -4.83
CA LEU A 50 11.89 -7.96 -6.27
C LEU A 50 13.31 -7.99 -6.86
N GLU A 51 14.35 -7.90 -6.02
CA GLU A 51 15.77 -7.85 -6.40
C GLU A 51 16.08 -6.64 -7.29
N VAL A 52 15.51 -5.48 -6.92
CA VAL A 52 15.70 -4.21 -7.63
C VAL A 52 16.38 -3.20 -6.71
N GLU A 53 17.11 -2.24 -7.29
CA GLU A 53 17.85 -1.24 -6.51
C GLU A 53 16.92 -0.32 -5.70
N ARG A 54 15.76 0.04 -6.27
CA ARG A 54 14.84 0.99 -5.67
C ARG A 54 13.42 0.73 -6.14
N VAL A 55 12.47 1.04 -5.25
CA VAL A 55 11.03 1.00 -5.50
C VAL A 55 10.42 2.33 -5.07
N GLY A 56 9.62 2.94 -5.94
CA GLY A 56 8.78 4.09 -5.67
C GLY A 56 7.40 3.68 -5.15
N ILE A 57 6.71 4.58 -4.45
CA ILE A 57 5.44 4.21 -3.79
C ILE A 57 4.28 3.94 -4.75
N GLU A 58 4.39 4.42 -6.00
CA GLU A 58 3.42 4.23 -7.07
C GLU A 58 3.86 3.13 -8.06
N ASP A 59 5.00 2.48 -7.83
CA ASP A 59 5.41 1.35 -8.66
C ASP A 59 4.52 0.15 -8.37
N ASP A 60 4.10 -0.55 -9.42
CA ASP A 60 3.27 -1.73 -9.30
C ASP A 60 4.12 -2.98 -9.06
N PHE A 61 3.81 -3.71 -7.98
CA PHE A 61 4.52 -4.90 -7.56
C PHE A 61 4.64 -5.96 -8.66
N PHE A 62 3.56 -6.18 -9.42
CA PHE A 62 3.50 -7.21 -10.45
C PHE A 62 4.19 -6.76 -11.74
N LEU A 63 4.11 -5.46 -12.08
CA LEU A 63 4.87 -4.90 -13.20
C LEU A 63 6.37 -4.92 -12.94
N LEU A 64 6.80 -4.81 -11.69
CA LEU A 64 8.19 -4.97 -11.27
C LEU A 64 8.67 -6.45 -11.21
N GLY A 65 7.86 -7.40 -11.69
CA GLY A 65 8.22 -8.83 -11.72
C GLY A 65 7.80 -9.60 -10.46
N GLY A 66 6.92 -9.02 -9.64
CA GLY A 66 6.23 -9.73 -8.57
C GLY A 66 5.30 -10.82 -9.11
N HIS A 67 5.25 -11.95 -8.41
CA HIS A 67 4.35 -13.07 -8.72
C HIS A 67 3.97 -13.79 -7.43
N SER A 68 3.20 -14.90 -7.53
CA SER A 68 2.60 -15.56 -6.36
C SER A 68 3.58 -15.92 -5.24
N LEU A 69 4.78 -16.43 -5.58
CA LEU A 69 5.78 -16.80 -4.56
C LEU A 69 6.36 -15.55 -3.88
N LYS A 70 6.75 -14.53 -4.66
CA LYS A 70 7.23 -13.25 -4.13
C LYS A 70 6.15 -12.53 -3.30
N ALA A 71 4.89 -12.62 -3.70
CA ALA A 71 3.74 -12.10 -2.95
C ALA A 71 3.58 -12.79 -1.59
N ILE A 72 3.70 -14.12 -1.54
CA ILE A 72 3.64 -14.88 -0.28
C ILE A 72 4.81 -14.49 0.64
N GLN A 73 6.02 -14.39 0.09
CA GLN A 73 7.22 -13.94 0.82
C GLN A 73 7.04 -12.53 1.36
N LEU A 74 6.51 -11.62 0.54
CA LEU A 74 6.23 -10.24 0.89
C LEU A 74 5.27 -10.15 2.07
N ILE A 75 4.13 -10.84 1.98
CA ILE A 75 3.12 -10.85 3.04
C ILE A 75 3.70 -11.42 4.34
N SER A 76 4.47 -12.50 4.25
CA SER A 76 5.12 -13.09 5.42
C SER A 76 6.09 -12.12 6.09
N LYS A 77 6.88 -11.38 5.30
CA LYS A 77 7.85 -10.40 5.81
C LYS A 77 7.17 -9.17 6.41
N ILE A 78 6.12 -8.65 5.75
CA ILE A 78 5.29 -7.57 6.31
C ILE A 78 4.73 -7.96 7.68
N ARG A 79 4.17 -9.17 7.81
CA ARG A 79 3.64 -9.66 9.08
C ARG A 79 4.71 -9.75 10.16
N GLN A 80 5.92 -10.17 9.82
CA GLN A 80 7.02 -10.27 10.79
C GLN A 80 7.59 -8.91 11.20
N THR A 81 7.62 -7.93 10.29
CA THR A 81 8.24 -6.62 10.53
C THR A 81 7.28 -5.59 11.11
N LEU A 82 6.01 -5.62 10.67
CA LEU A 82 5.01 -4.62 11.01
C LEU A 82 3.88 -5.18 11.88
N GLU A 83 3.84 -6.50 12.11
CA GLU A 83 2.76 -7.18 12.86
C GLU A 83 1.37 -6.98 12.25
N ILE A 84 1.30 -6.59 10.97
CA ILE A 84 0.06 -6.39 10.23
C ILE A 84 -0.17 -7.58 9.31
N GLU A 85 -1.36 -8.17 9.40
CA GLU A 85 -1.78 -9.23 8.49
C GLU A 85 -2.44 -8.66 7.23
N ILE A 86 -1.92 -9.05 6.07
CA ILE A 86 -2.47 -8.70 4.76
C ILE A 86 -2.77 -9.98 3.99
N SER A 87 -3.95 -10.04 3.40
CA SER A 87 -4.33 -11.12 2.50
C SER A 87 -3.70 -10.97 1.11
N VAL A 88 -3.46 -12.09 0.43
CA VAL A 88 -3.03 -12.08 -0.98
C VAL A 88 -3.99 -11.27 -1.86
N ARG A 89 -5.30 -11.36 -1.61
CA ARG A 89 -6.33 -10.58 -2.31
C ARG A 89 -6.10 -9.07 -2.18
N GLN A 90 -5.74 -8.58 -1.00
CA GLN A 90 -5.46 -7.16 -0.79
C GLN A 90 -4.24 -6.72 -1.60
N LEU A 91 -3.16 -7.50 -1.63
CA LEU A 91 -2.00 -7.17 -2.46
C LEU A 91 -2.34 -7.13 -3.95
N PHE A 92 -3.16 -8.04 -4.45
CA PHE A 92 -3.61 -8.03 -5.86
C PHE A 92 -4.49 -6.82 -6.19
N ASN A 93 -5.32 -6.36 -5.26
CA ASN A 93 -6.20 -5.20 -5.46
C ASN A 93 -5.49 -3.86 -5.21
N HIS A 94 -4.38 -3.88 -4.48
CA HIS A 94 -3.63 -2.71 -4.02
C HIS A 94 -2.13 -2.97 -4.23
N SER A 95 -1.76 -3.05 -5.51
CA SER A 95 -0.46 -3.50 -5.98
C SER A 95 0.63 -2.43 -5.93
N THR A 96 0.38 -1.28 -5.31
CA THR A 96 1.36 -0.21 -5.05
C THR A 96 1.54 -0.02 -3.55
N ILE A 97 2.70 0.46 -3.12
CA ILE A 97 2.99 0.71 -1.69
C ILE A 97 2.02 1.76 -1.12
N SER A 98 1.74 2.82 -1.89
CA SER A 98 0.80 3.90 -1.53
C SER A 98 -0.59 3.35 -1.21
N GLN A 99 -1.14 2.50 -2.10
CA GLN A 99 -2.45 1.88 -1.89
C GLN A 99 -2.44 0.87 -0.74
N LEU A 100 -1.41 0.03 -0.65
CA LEU A 100 -1.33 -1.00 0.38
C LEU A 100 -1.22 -0.37 1.78
N THR A 101 -0.47 0.73 1.91
CA THR A 101 -0.34 1.50 3.15
C THR A 101 -1.69 2.03 3.62
N GLN A 102 -2.53 2.54 2.72
CA GLN A 102 -3.87 2.99 3.08
C GLN A 102 -4.76 1.86 3.62
N VAL A 103 -4.61 0.65 3.07
CA VAL A 103 -5.33 -0.54 3.59
C VAL A 103 -4.83 -0.90 4.98
N MET A 104 -3.52 -0.94 5.19
CA MET A 104 -2.91 -1.23 6.49
C MET A 104 -3.37 -0.26 7.58
N ILE A 105 -3.36 1.05 7.30
CA ILE A 105 -3.80 2.08 8.25
C ILE A 105 -5.27 1.86 8.65
N LYS A 106 -6.14 1.48 7.70
CA LYS A 106 -7.54 1.17 7.99
C LYS A 106 -7.71 -0.08 8.85
N LEU A 107 -6.90 -1.12 8.61
CA LEU A 107 -6.93 -2.34 9.42
C LEU A 107 -6.52 -2.06 10.86
N VAL A 108 -5.38 -1.39 11.06
CA VAL A 108 -4.90 -1.04 12.40
C VAL A 108 -5.87 -0.11 13.12
N GLY A 109 -6.45 0.87 12.43
CA GLY A 109 -7.47 1.75 13.00
C GLY A 109 -8.74 1.01 13.45
N ASN A 110 -9.09 -0.09 12.77
CA ASN A 110 -10.24 -0.91 13.15
C ASN A 110 -9.90 -1.89 14.28
N GLU A 111 -8.72 -2.51 14.26
CA GLU A 111 -8.22 -3.36 15.36
C GLU A 111 -8.07 -2.57 16.66
N GLY A 112 -7.64 -1.30 16.61
CA GLY A 112 -7.58 -0.42 17.78
C GLY A 112 -8.96 -0.23 18.42
N LEU A 113 -9.98 0.08 17.62
CA LEU A 113 -11.35 0.22 18.11
C LEU A 113 -11.92 -1.10 18.64
N LEU A 114 -11.65 -2.23 17.97
CA LEU A 114 -12.08 -3.54 18.43
C LEU A 114 -11.41 -3.93 19.75
N ASN A 115 -10.13 -3.61 19.95
CA ASN A 115 -9.42 -3.82 21.21
C ASN A 115 -9.98 -2.90 22.31
N GLU A 116 -10.23 -1.62 22.05
CA GLU A 116 -10.86 -0.73 23.03
C GLU A 116 -12.23 -1.25 23.47
N ILE A 117 -13.08 -1.66 22.52
CA ILE A 117 -14.38 -2.27 22.83
C ILE A 117 -14.21 -3.57 23.62
N ALA A 118 -13.28 -4.44 23.24
CA ALA A 118 -13.04 -5.71 23.93
C ALA A 118 -12.58 -5.50 25.37
N VAL A 119 -11.68 -4.53 25.61
CA VAL A 119 -11.24 -4.12 26.96
C VAL A 119 -12.43 -3.63 27.78
N THR A 120 -13.25 -2.72 27.23
CA THR A 120 -14.44 -2.22 27.95
C THR A 120 -15.45 -3.33 28.26
N VAL A 121 -15.69 -4.27 27.34
CA VAL A 121 -16.58 -5.41 27.58
C VAL A 121 -16.01 -6.35 28.64
N GLN A 122 -14.70 -6.59 28.65
CA GLN A 122 -14.05 -7.37 29.70
C GLN A 122 -14.16 -6.70 31.07
N GLU A 123 -13.95 -5.39 31.16
CA GLU A 123 -14.13 -4.63 32.40
C GLU A 123 -15.58 -4.71 32.91
N ILE A 124 -16.58 -4.55 32.04
CA ILE A 124 -17.99 -4.69 32.41
C ILE A 124 -18.32 -6.13 32.86
N SER A 125 -17.74 -7.14 32.23
CA SER A 125 -17.98 -8.54 32.59
C SER A 125 -17.34 -8.96 33.93
N GLN A 126 -16.36 -8.19 34.41
CA GLN A 126 -15.71 -8.37 35.72
C GLN A 126 -16.43 -7.61 36.84
N LEU A 127 -17.34 -6.70 36.50
CA LEU A 127 -18.19 -6.02 37.47
C LEU A 127 -19.25 -7.00 38.00
N SER A 128 -19.40 -7.04 39.32
CA SER A 128 -20.45 -7.82 39.95
C SER A 128 -21.82 -7.22 39.58
N PRO A 129 -22.90 -8.03 39.47
CA PRO A 129 -24.24 -7.52 39.16
C PRO A 129 -24.71 -6.37 40.07
N GLU A 130 -24.19 -6.31 41.30
CA GLU A 130 -24.45 -5.24 42.27
C GLU A 130 -23.84 -3.90 41.86
N GLU A 131 -22.64 -3.90 41.28
CA GLU A 131 -21.93 -2.69 40.81
C GLU A 131 -22.60 -2.11 39.57
N VAL A 132 -23.07 -2.99 38.68
CA VAL A 132 -23.85 -2.59 37.49
C VAL A 132 -25.19 -1.95 37.90
N GLN A 133 -25.87 -2.50 38.91
CA GLN A 133 -27.11 -1.89 39.44
C GLN A 133 -26.86 -0.56 40.17
N ALA A 134 -25.73 -0.42 40.87
CA ALA A 134 -25.37 0.82 41.55
C ALA A 134 -25.06 1.98 40.57
N LEU A 135 -24.57 1.67 39.37
CA LEU A 135 -24.35 2.63 38.28
C LEU A 135 -25.65 3.05 37.59
N LEU A 136 -26.57 2.11 37.37
CA LEU A 136 -27.87 2.37 36.73
C LEU A 136 -28.89 3.09 37.64
N SER A 137 -28.68 3.06 38.96
CA SER A 137 -29.54 3.72 39.95
C SER A 137 -29.13 5.16 40.28
N GLN A 138 -28.02 5.65 39.72
CA GLN A 138 -27.53 7.03 39.89
C GLN A 138 -27.80 7.94 38.67
N SER A 139 -28.48 7.44 37.63
CA SER A 139 -28.99 8.23 36.49
C SER A 139 -30.51 8.41 36.57
#